data_AF-A0AAW2VML4-F1
#
_entry.id   AF-A0AAW2VML4-F1
#
_cell.length_a   1.000
_cell.length_b   1.000
_cell.length_c   1.000
_cell.angle_alpha   90.00
_cell.angle_beta   90.00
_cell.angle_gamma   90.00
#
_symmetry.space_group_name_H-M   'P 1'
#
loop_
_entity.id
_entity.type
_entity.pdbx_description
1 polymer ?
#
loop_
_entity_poly.entity_id
_entity_poly.type
_entity_poly.pdbx_seq_one_letter_code
_entity_poly.pdbx_strand_id
1 'polypeptide(L)'
;MIILQQLKTRLGEAKGSWVDELPGVLWAYRTTPRESTQETPFSLVYGREAVIPSEIGEETWRIKSYDNSGNSESQKIDLDLLDEKREAAERIIHVYENKIARAYDDKVRPCKFKEGDLVLRKK
;
A
#
# COMPACT_ATOMS: atom_id res chain seq x y z
N MET A 1 3.26 2.93 -9.41
CA MET A 1 3.18 2.40 -8.03
C MET A 1 4.49 2.75 -7.32
N ILE A 2 4.52 3.86 -6.59
CA ILE A 2 5.72 4.44 -5.97
C ILE A 2 6.41 3.44 -5.03
N ILE A 3 5.61 2.58 -4.38
CA ILE A 3 6.06 1.55 -3.44
C ILE A 3 6.91 0.47 -4.12
N LEU A 4 6.45 -0.08 -5.26
CA LEU A 4 7.22 -1.08 -6.02
C LEU A 4 8.56 -0.49 -6.50
N GLN A 5 8.56 0.81 -6.82
CA GLN A 5 9.76 1.52 -7.24
C GLN A 5 10.72 1.73 -6.06
N GLN A 6 10.22 2.16 -4.89
CA GLN A 6 11.02 2.25 -3.66
C GLN A 6 11.56 0.90 -3.20
N LEU A 7 10.75 -0.15 -3.23
CA LEU A 7 11.17 -1.53 -2.96
C LEU A 7 12.32 -1.92 -3.87
N LYS A 8 12.14 -1.72 -5.18
CA LYS A 8 13.16 -2.05 -6.18
C LYS A 8 14.44 -1.24 -6.00
N THR A 9 14.35 0.03 -5.64
CA THR A 9 15.51 0.89 -5.38
C THR A 9 16.29 0.41 -4.15
N ARG A 10 15.61 0.25 -3.00
CA ARG A 10 16.25 -0.18 -1.74
C ARG A 10 16.83 -1.59 -1.84
N LEU A 11 16.10 -2.51 -2.47
CA LEU A 11 16.58 -3.89 -2.67
C LEU A 11 17.71 -3.98 -3.70
N GLY A 12 17.68 -3.12 -4.72
CA GLY A 12 18.73 -3.01 -5.73
C GLY A 12 20.04 -2.46 -5.16
N GLU A 13 19.95 -1.51 -4.22
CA GLU A 13 21.09 -0.96 -3.48
C GLU A 13 21.73 -2.01 -2.56
N ALA A 14 20.93 -2.91 -1.99
CA ALA A 14 21.40 -3.92 -1.02
C ALA A 14 22.30 -5.02 -1.61
N LYS A 15 22.46 -5.12 -2.94
CA LYS A 15 23.41 -5.99 -3.68
C LYS A 15 23.60 -7.44 -3.15
N GLY A 16 22.61 -8.02 -2.49
CA GLY A 16 22.70 -9.38 -1.90
C GLY A 16 22.25 -9.48 -0.44
N SER A 17 22.33 -8.39 0.34
CA SER A 17 21.84 -8.29 1.73
C SER A 17 20.36 -7.92 1.82
N TRP A 18 19.57 -8.33 0.83
CA TRP A 18 18.15 -7.99 0.75
C TRP A 18 17.34 -8.53 1.94
N VAL A 19 17.81 -9.62 2.54
CA VAL A 19 17.19 -10.25 3.73
C VAL A 19 17.24 -9.31 4.93
N ASP A 20 18.32 -8.56 5.10
CA ASP A 20 18.51 -7.64 6.22
C ASP A 20 17.65 -6.37 6.05
N GLU A 21 17.44 -5.92 4.81
CA GLU A 21 16.66 -4.72 4.47
C GLU A 21 15.15 -4.99 4.37
N LEU A 22 14.75 -6.24 4.09
CA LEU A 22 13.35 -6.61 3.87
C LEU A 22 12.42 -6.21 5.04
N PRO A 23 12.77 -6.44 6.33
CA PRO A 23 11.90 -6.05 7.44
C PRO A 23 11.66 -4.54 7.48
N GLY A 24 12.69 -3.73 7.25
CA GLY A 24 12.58 -2.27 7.22
C GLY A 24 11.71 -1.77 6.06
N VAL A 25 11.88 -2.37 4.89
CA VAL A 25 11.09 -2.04 3.71
C VAL A 25 9.61 -2.44 3.89
N LEU A 26 9.34 -3.62 4.46
CA LEU A 26 7.98 -4.05 4.78
C LEU A 26 7.35 -3.17 5.85
N TRP A 27 8.13 -2.72 6.83
CA TRP A 27 7.66 -1.79 7.86
C TRP A 27 7.25 -0.46 7.23
N ALA A 28 8.13 0.16 6.44
CA ALA A 28 7.84 1.40 5.73
C ALA A 28 6.61 1.27 4.83
N TYR A 29 6.45 0.13 4.15
CA TYR A 29 5.25 -0.14 3.36
C TYR A 29 3.98 -0.15 4.20
N ARG A 30 4.00 -0.81 5.36
CA ARG A 30 2.84 -0.95 6.24
C ARG A 30 2.43 0.37 6.90
N THR A 31 3.36 1.26 7.20
CA THR A 31 3.12 2.51 7.94
C THR A 31 3.13 3.77 7.07
N THR A 32 3.27 3.64 5.74
CA THR A 32 3.20 4.79 4.83
C THR A 32 1.81 4.90 4.22
N PRO A 33 1.13 6.06 4.34
CA PRO A 33 -0.16 6.28 3.71
C PRO A 33 -0.04 6.16 2.19
N ARG A 34 -0.96 5.42 1.57
CA ARG A 34 -0.98 5.32 0.13
C ARG A 34 -1.68 6.55 -0.45
N GLU A 35 -1.04 7.25 -1.40
CA GLU A 35 -1.59 8.48 -1.99
C GLU A 35 -3.05 8.36 -2.46
N SER A 36 -3.42 7.19 -2.98
CA SER A 36 -4.78 6.94 -3.45
C SER A 36 -5.80 6.85 -2.32
N THR A 37 -5.50 6.11 -1.25
CA THR A 37 -6.46 5.81 -0.18
C THR A 37 -6.31 6.73 1.02
N GLN A 38 -5.19 7.46 1.14
CA GLN A 38 -4.76 8.22 2.32
C GLN A 38 -4.64 7.41 3.62
N GLU A 39 -5.05 6.14 3.60
CA GLU A 39 -4.90 5.14 4.65
C GLU A 39 -3.59 4.35 4.51
N THR A 40 -3.08 3.86 5.64
CA THR A 40 -1.94 2.94 5.67
C THR A 40 -2.41 1.49 5.56
N PRO A 41 -1.62 0.58 4.97
CA PRO A 41 -1.97 -0.84 5.00
C PRO A 41 -2.14 -1.40 6.41
N PHE A 42 -1.41 -0.86 7.40
CA PHE A 42 -1.57 -1.26 8.79
C PHE A 42 -2.92 -0.82 9.37
N SER A 43 -3.36 0.42 9.13
CA SER A 43 -4.67 0.91 9.61
C SER A 43 -5.83 0.10 9.04
N LEU A 44 -5.74 -0.33 7.77
CA LEU A 44 -6.77 -1.14 7.12
C LEU A 44 -6.85 -2.59 7.66
N VAL A 45 -5.77 -3.12 8.23
CA VAL A 45 -5.79 -4.46 8.84
C VAL A 45 -6.22 -4.39 10.29
N TYR A 46 -5.67 -3.46 11.06
CA TYR A 46 -5.78 -3.42 12.52
C TYR A 46 -6.72 -2.34 13.08
N GLY A 47 -7.32 -1.51 12.22
CA GLY A 47 -8.24 -0.43 12.62
C GLY A 47 -7.54 0.88 12.97
N ARG A 48 -6.24 0.85 13.28
CA ARG A 48 -5.50 1.98 13.84
C ARG A 48 -4.07 2.05 13.30
N GLU A 49 -3.51 3.26 13.30
CA GLU A 49 -2.14 3.50 12.85
C GLU A 49 -1.10 2.84 13.77
N ALA A 50 -0.03 2.30 13.17
CA ALA A 50 1.08 1.73 13.94
C ALA A 50 1.90 2.83 14.63
N VAL A 51 2.43 2.52 15.82
CA VAL A 51 3.49 3.33 16.43
C VAL A 51 4.79 2.99 15.73
N ILE A 52 5.43 3.97 15.09
CA ILE A 52 6.69 3.74 14.36
C ILE A 52 7.89 3.65 15.33
N PRO A 53 8.94 2.89 15.02
CA PRO A 53 10.09 2.74 15.91
C PRO A 53 10.76 4.06 16.34
N SER A 54 10.75 5.07 15.46
CA SER A 54 11.26 6.40 15.81
C SER A 54 10.42 7.11 16.87
N GLU A 55 9.12 6.83 16.96
CA GLU A 55 8.26 7.38 18.02
C GLU A 55 8.63 6.80 19.39
N ILE A 56 9.10 5.54 19.44
CA ILE A 56 9.51 4.84 20.66
C ILE A 56 10.82 5.41 21.20
N GLY A 57 11.80 5.68 20.33
CA GLY A 57 13.08 6.24 20.74
C GLY A 57 12.99 7.68 21.28
N GLU A 58 12.09 8.49 20.74
CA GLU A 58 11.95 9.92 21.06
C GLU A 58 10.83 10.23 22.08
N GLU A 59 10.17 9.19 22.63
CA GLU A 59 9.00 9.30 23.52
C GLU A 59 7.99 10.36 23.04
N THR A 60 7.40 10.13 21.87
CA THR A 60 6.46 11.10 21.28
C THR A 60 5.19 11.25 22.10
N TRP A 61 4.38 12.25 21.76
CA TRP A 61 3.11 12.53 22.44
C TRP A 61 2.24 11.29 22.60
N ARG A 62 2.16 10.43 21.57
CA ARG A 62 1.38 9.18 21.60
C ARG A 62 1.77 8.24 22.74
N ILE A 63 3.06 8.18 23.08
CA ILE A 63 3.57 7.33 24.14
C ILE A 63 3.36 8.00 25.50
N LYS A 64 3.61 9.31 25.59
CA LYS A 64 3.44 10.09 26.81
C LYS A 64 1.98 10.19 27.25
N SER A 65 1.04 10.23 26.31
CA SER A 65 -0.41 10.32 26.57
C SER A 65 -1.10 8.96 26.57
N TYR A 66 -0.37 7.84 26.74
CA TYR A 66 -0.96 6.52 26.71
C TYR A 66 -1.87 6.30 27.93
N ASP A 67 -3.17 6.17 27.68
CA ASP A 67 -4.16 5.72 28.67
C ASP A 67 -4.79 4.42 28.18
N ASN A 68 -4.58 3.34 28.95
CA ASN A 68 -5.09 2.02 28.59
C ASN A 68 -6.63 2.00 28.48
N SER A 69 -7.32 2.73 29.36
CA SER A 69 -8.78 2.69 29.44
C SER A 69 -9.44 3.44 28.27
N GLY A 70 -9.03 4.69 28.02
CA GLY A 70 -9.50 5.48 26.87
C GLY A 70 -9.05 4.91 25.53
N ASN A 71 -7.85 4.32 25.45
CA ASN A 71 -7.38 3.69 24.20
C ASN A 71 -8.17 2.42 23.87
N SER A 72 -8.56 1.62 24.88
CA SER A 72 -9.38 0.43 24.66
C SER A 72 -10.76 0.77 24.08
N GLU A 73 -11.38 1.84 24.58
CA GLU A 73 -12.67 2.30 24.05
C GLU A 73 -12.52 2.89 22.64
N SER A 74 -11.50 3.72 22.43
CA SER A 74 -11.19 4.25 21.09
C SER A 74 -10.91 3.14 20.08
N GLN A 75 -10.25 2.05 20.51
CA GLN A 75 -9.95 0.91 19.65
C GLN A 75 -11.22 0.17 19.20
N LYS A 76 -12.26 0.08 20.04
CA LYS A 76 -13.53 -0.52 19.63
C LYS A 76 -14.19 0.31 18.53
N ILE A 77 -14.23 1.63 18.70
CA ILE A 77 -14.77 2.55 17.68
C ILE A 77 -13.99 2.41 16.37
N ASP A 78 -12.65 2.35 16.45
CA ASP A 78 -11.79 2.16 15.28
C ASP A 78 -12.08 0.84 14.56
N LEU A 79 -12.37 -0.23 15.30
CA LEU A 79 -12.74 -1.55 14.74
C LEU A 79 -14.14 -1.55 14.14
N ASP A 80 -15.11 -0.89 14.77
CA ASP A 80 -16.47 -0.77 14.24
C ASP A 80 -16.50 0.00 12.91
N LEU A 81 -15.66 1.03 12.77
CA LEU A 81 -15.51 1.81 11.54
C LEU A 81 -14.57 1.18 10.50
N LEU A 82 -13.91 0.07 10.83
CA LEU A 82 -12.88 -0.52 9.98
C LEU A 82 -13.43 -1.03 8.65
N ASP A 83 -14.61 -1.63 8.67
CA ASP A 83 -15.23 -2.16 7.46
C ASP A 83 -15.63 -1.02 6.51
N GLU A 84 -16.15 0.10 7.02
CA GLU A 84 -16.43 1.29 6.22
C GLU A 84 -15.15 1.85 5.56
N LYS A 85 -14.04 1.90 6.31
CA LYS A 85 -12.73 2.31 5.79
C LYS A 85 -12.24 1.38 4.69
N ARG A 86 -12.41 0.06 4.85
CA ARG A 86 -12.03 -0.94 3.85
C ARG A 86 -12.84 -0.79 2.58
N GLU A 87 -14.15 -0.67 2.68
CA GLU A 87 -15.01 -0.46 1.52
C GLU A 87 -14.67 0.84 0.78
N ALA A 88 -14.41 1.93 1.52
CA ALA A 88 -13.97 3.19 0.93
C ALA A 88 -12.64 3.03 0.17
N ALA A 89 -11.66 2.32 0.77
CA ALA A 89 -10.38 2.04 0.14
C ALA A 89 -10.55 1.17 -1.12
N GLU A 90 -11.39 0.14 -1.08
CA GLU A 90 -11.69 -0.73 -2.22
C GLU A 90 -12.31 0.05 -3.39
N ARG A 91 -13.30 0.92 -3.12
CA ARG A 91 -13.90 1.78 -4.15
C ARG A 91 -12.83 2.65 -4.84
N ILE A 92 -11.93 3.24 -4.07
CA ILE A 92 -10.85 4.07 -4.59
C ILE A 92 -9.88 3.24 -5.45
N ILE A 93 -9.49 2.06 -4.98
CA ILE A 93 -8.60 1.15 -5.71
C ILE A 93 -9.23 0.75 -7.04
N HIS A 94 -10.50 0.35 -7.04
CA HIS A 94 -11.23 0.02 -8.25
C HIS A 94 -11.29 1.18 -9.25
N VAL A 95 -11.55 2.40 -8.78
CA VAL A 95 -11.54 3.59 -9.64
C VAL A 95 -10.15 3.82 -10.25
N TYR A 96 -9.09 3.65 -9.46
CA TYR A 96 -7.72 3.81 -9.92
C TYR A 96 -7.33 2.74 -10.96
N GLU A 97 -7.64 1.48 -10.69
CA GLU A 97 -7.39 0.37 -11.61
C GLU A 97 -8.14 0.55 -12.93
N ASN A 98 -9.42 0.94 -12.87
CA ASN A 98 -10.22 1.25 -14.05
C ASN A 98 -9.62 2.41 -14.86
N LYS A 99 -9.08 3.44 -14.21
CA LYS A 99 -8.38 4.54 -14.90
C LYS A 99 -7.12 4.05 -15.61
N ILE A 100 -6.33 3.18 -14.97
CA ILE A 100 -5.12 2.60 -15.59
C ILE A 100 -5.50 1.71 -16.77
N ALA A 101 -6.49 0.84 -16.61
CA ALA A 101 -6.95 -0.07 -17.65
C ALA A 101 -7.43 0.72 -18.88
N ARG A 102 -8.28 1.74 -18.70
CA ARG A 102 -8.72 2.61 -19.79
C ARG A 102 -7.55 3.31 -20.49
N ALA A 103 -6.61 3.87 -19.73
CA ALA A 103 -5.45 4.54 -20.30
C ALA A 103 -4.51 3.58 -21.06
N TYR A 104 -4.51 2.29 -20.71
CA TYR A 104 -3.81 1.26 -21.48
C TYR A 104 -4.59 0.90 -22.74
N ASP A 105 -5.89 0.62 -22.62
CA ASP A 105 -6.76 0.24 -23.74
C ASP A 105 -6.84 1.33 -24.81
N ASP A 106 -6.90 2.61 -24.41
CA ASP A 106 -6.86 3.76 -25.32
C ASP A 106 -5.57 3.82 -26.16
N LYS A 107 -4.46 3.27 -25.64
CA LYS A 107 -3.18 3.18 -26.35
C LYS A 107 -3.06 1.92 -27.20
N VAL A 108 -3.87 0.90 -26.92
CA VAL A 108 -3.87 -0.35 -27.69
C VAL A 108 -4.64 -0.11 -28.97
N ARG A 109 -3.94 -0.18 -30.10
CA ARG A 109 -4.61 -0.24 -31.41
C ARG A 109 -5.16 -1.65 -31.60
N PRO A 110 -6.48 -1.85 -31.72
CA PRO A 110 -7.04 -3.16 -31.99
C PRO A 110 -6.55 -3.64 -33.36
N CYS A 111 -5.76 -4.71 -33.37
CA CYS A 111 -5.27 -5.35 -34.58
C CYS A 111 -6.06 -6.65 -34.79
N LYS A 112 -6.73 -6.78 -35.93
CA LYS A 112 -7.45 -8.01 -36.32
C LYS A 112 -6.54 -8.80 -37.27
N PHE A 113 -6.28 -10.06 -36.92
CA PHE A 113 -5.50 -10.97 -37.76
C PHE A 113 -6.44 -11.90 -38.55
N LYS A 114 -6.02 -12.29 -39.75
CA LYS A 114 -6.66 -13.28 -40.60
C LYS A 114 -5.77 -14.52 -40.73
N GLU A 115 -6.37 -15.65 -41.10
CA GLU A 115 -5.60 -16.84 -41.46
C GLU A 115 -4.64 -16.50 -42.61
N GLY A 116 -3.33 -16.78 -42.41
CA GLY A 116 -2.25 -16.41 -43.33
C GLY A 116 -1.42 -15.20 -42.92
N ASP A 117 -1.86 -14.40 -41.93
CA ASP A 117 -1.07 -13.27 -41.43
C ASP A 117 0.15 -13.74 -40.63
N LEU A 118 1.33 -13.20 -40.95
CA LEU A 118 2.56 -13.47 -40.21
C LEU A 118 2.65 -12.55 -39.00
N VAL A 119 2.72 -13.13 -37.80
CA VAL A 119 2.86 -12.40 -36.53
C VAL A 119 4.13 -12.79 -35.78
N LEU A 120 4.77 -11.80 -35.16
CA LEU A 120 5.95 -12.02 -34.33
C LEU A 120 5.53 -12.56 -32.97
N ARG A 121 6.00 -13.76 -32.62
CA ARG A 121 5.81 -14.32 -31.28
C ARG A 121 6.75 -13.62 -30.29
N LYS A 122 6.19 -13.10 -29.20
CA LYS A 122 7.01 -12.63 -28.07
C LYS A 122 7.74 -13.85 -27.47
N LYS A 123 9.06 -13.77 -27.37
CA LYS A 123 9.90 -14.80 -26.75
C LYS A 123 9.63 -14.89 -25.25
#